data_AF-A0A640KFB9-F1
#
_entry.id   AF-A0A640KFB9-F1
#
_cell.length_a   1.000
_cell.length_b   1.000
_cell.length_c   1.000
_cell.angle_alpha   90.00
_cell.angle_beta   90.00
_cell.angle_gamma   90.00
#
_symmetry.space_group_name_H-M   'P 1'
#
loop_
_entity.id
_entity.type
_entity.pdbx_description
1 polymer ?
#
loop_
_entity_poly.entity_id
_entity_poly.type
_entity_poly.pdbx_seq_one_letter_code
_entity_poly.pdbx_strand_id
1 'polypeptide(L)'
;MLSVKRGALLLQVFHRPDEMISYKAGDYHLVPKKFTVGKRIAVRSYLDRNRTELSDRTFMPQKNWFRPYDMQDERFERDHERLSHRFYHLETKVIWKAFDTPELIGMLLHDETVKGNTGMYAPEMLDAALHYTRESRYWRCIGITKPFYDRNTLRAHCWEDNGLQVGTLVMSQAMRHALMDLERAVRRKELGLEPNYLWDRWGPIGFIDGARTDYLPRFEHNPYVDPDGVDVTELDVLPFNTHEQIRERYRDFIEPDTTPFEEVFRSPSHGSLTRLADIPNASVVALYKDLKLKAGTPVASDAVELAPADVRTLFYLSANPEWRAMSEGKTSWEDVVDAMQPVQVELDEKIDAARLLQNTRHSPERVRAFFEEKCGFHDFMYTPDKIITAAVVCYLTELRRLCTETAWGGDLAKCLTDVERVQVMGRDAFIVYRHIEDAILDKKRRLWAGRFAGESNEESTLDYLLENFGRRTERPRNVGTTGVEFDREQEPIGRQVQRRTLDSDKANKLAEVRRSRGKMWSKKRSVFDTLHEKQLQNFNYGVH
;
A
#
# COMPACT_ATOMS: atom_id res chain seq x y z
N MET A 1 -24.98 -33.83 23.32
CA MET A 1 -25.78 -34.72 24.21
C MET A 1 -26.01 -36.14 23.66
N LEU A 2 -25.59 -36.47 22.43
CA LEU A 2 -25.79 -37.81 21.83
C LEU A 2 -24.63 -38.81 22.02
N SER A 3 -23.45 -38.40 22.53
CA SER A 3 -22.34 -39.34 22.79
C SER A 3 -22.33 -39.92 24.21
N VAL A 4 -23.04 -39.32 25.17
CA VAL A 4 -23.10 -39.80 26.57
C VAL A 4 -24.04 -41.01 26.70
N LYS A 5 -25.06 -41.13 25.83
CA LYS A 5 -25.98 -42.28 25.85
C LYS A 5 -25.42 -43.56 25.21
N ARG A 6 -24.34 -43.48 24.42
CA ARG A 6 -23.69 -44.67 23.82
C ARG A 6 -22.66 -45.32 24.75
N GLY A 7 -22.09 -44.58 25.72
CA GLY A 7 -21.16 -45.16 26.70
C GLY A 7 -21.84 -45.96 27.81
N ALA A 8 -23.04 -45.57 28.23
CA ALA A 8 -23.78 -46.27 29.29
C ALA A 8 -24.36 -47.64 28.83
N LEU A 9 -24.62 -47.80 27.54
CA LEU A 9 -25.13 -49.04 26.95
C LEU A 9 -24.04 -50.08 26.66
N LEU A 10 -22.76 -49.67 26.59
CA LEU A 10 -21.62 -50.57 26.37
C LEU A 10 -21.02 -51.13 27.66
N LEU A 11 -21.28 -50.50 28.81
CA LEU A 11 -20.83 -50.98 30.14
C LEU A 11 -21.76 -52.04 30.75
N GLN A 12 -22.97 -52.25 30.20
CA GLN A 12 -23.87 -53.31 30.65
C GLN A 12 -23.71 -54.63 29.87
N VAL A 13 -22.91 -54.65 28.80
CA VAL A 13 -22.82 -55.80 27.88
C VAL A 13 -21.57 -56.67 28.09
N PHE A 14 -20.64 -56.26 28.97
CA PHE A 14 -19.36 -56.98 29.17
C PHE A 14 -18.93 -57.13 30.64
N HIS A 15 -19.84 -57.23 31.60
CA HIS A 15 -19.46 -57.62 32.96
C HIS A 15 -19.85 -59.05 33.26
N ARG A 16 -18.81 -59.89 33.45
CA ARG A 16 -18.96 -61.19 34.11
C ARG A 16 -19.40 -60.93 35.55
N PRO A 17 -20.34 -61.72 36.10
CA PRO A 17 -20.94 -61.47 37.42
C PRO A 17 -19.95 -61.45 38.60
N ASP A 18 -18.71 -61.93 38.43
CA ASP A 18 -17.69 -62.03 39.48
C ASP A 18 -16.49 -61.07 39.35
N GLU A 19 -16.50 -60.12 38.42
CA GLU A 19 -15.39 -59.14 38.29
C GLU A 19 -15.58 -57.94 39.23
N MET A 20 -14.83 -57.92 40.35
CA MET A 20 -14.67 -56.72 41.17
C MET A 20 -13.91 -55.63 40.39
N ILE A 21 -14.61 -54.57 40.00
CA ILE A 21 -13.98 -53.37 39.45
C ILE A 21 -13.38 -52.57 40.61
N SER A 22 -12.05 -52.60 40.75
CA SER A 22 -11.36 -51.83 41.78
C SER A 22 -11.40 -50.33 41.44
N TYR A 23 -12.28 -49.57 42.09
CA TYR A 23 -12.29 -48.11 42.04
C TYR A 23 -11.75 -47.55 43.36
N LYS A 24 -10.68 -46.75 43.30
CA LYS A 24 -10.25 -45.93 44.44
C LYS A 24 -10.95 -44.58 44.39
N ALA A 25 -11.59 -44.22 45.49
CA ALA A 25 -12.21 -42.91 45.65
C ALA A 25 -11.16 -41.81 45.42
N GLY A 26 -11.37 -40.97 44.40
CA GLY A 26 -10.49 -39.87 44.03
C GLY A 26 -9.67 -40.05 42.74
N ASP A 27 -9.63 -41.24 42.14
CA ASP A 27 -8.90 -41.47 40.87
C ASP A 27 -9.59 -40.85 39.65
N TYR A 28 -10.92 -40.73 39.70
CA TYR A 28 -11.71 -40.08 38.66
C TYR A 28 -12.25 -38.73 39.11
N HIS A 29 -11.97 -37.69 38.33
CA HIS A 29 -12.58 -36.37 38.48
C HIS A 29 -13.34 -36.03 37.19
N LEU A 30 -14.62 -35.67 37.31
CA LEU A 30 -15.46 -35.19 36.20
C LEU A 30 -14.83 -34.02 35.43
N VAL A 31 -14.11 -33.16 36.15
CA VAL A 31 -13.30 -32.07 35.58
C VAL A 31 -11.82 -32.40 35.88
N PRO A 32 -10.97 -32.60 34.86
CA PRO A 32 -9.55 -32.88 35.06
C PRO A 32 -8.87 -31.86 35.97
N LYS A 33 -7.92 -32.29 36.82
CA LYS A 33 -7.20 -31.41 37.78
C LYS A 33 -6.57 -30.17 37.13
N LYS A 34 -6.22 -30.21 35.84
CA LYS A 34 -5.72 -29.04 35.09
C LYS A 34 -6.70 -27.87 35.00
N PHE A 35 -7.98 -28.11 35.28
CA PHE A 35 -9.06 -27.11 35.26
C PHE A 35 -9.67 -26.89 36.66
N THR A 36 -9.03 -27.36 37.74
CA THR A 36 -9.49 -27.10 39.11
C THR A 36 -8.38 -26.51 39.97
N VAL A 37 -8.70 -25.46 40.72
CA VAL A 37 -7.81 -24.83 41.72
C VAL A 37 -8.59 -24.76 43.03
N GLY A 38 -8.04 -25.33 44.11
CA GLY A 38 -8.71 -25.32 45.43
C GLY A 38 -10.11 -25.96 45.43
N LYS A 39 -10.29 -27.09 44.72
CA LYS A 39 -11.58 -27.81 44.54
C LYS A 39 -12.69 -27.02 43.82
N ARG A 40 -12.39 -25.84 43.24
CA ARG A 40 -13.31 -25.07 42.39
C ARG A 40 -12.91 -25.20 40.92
N ILE A 41 -13.89 -25.20 40.02
CA ILE A 41 -13.64 -25.19 38.56
C ILE A 41 -13.01 -23.85 38.22
N ALA A 42 -11.74 -23.87 37.83
CA ALA A 42 -11.04 -22.71 37.34
C ALA A 42 -11.38 -22.56 35.86
N VAL A 43 -12.39 -21.75 35.54
CA VAL A 43 -12.58 -21.21 34.18
C VAL A 43 -11.53 -20.11 33.97
N ARG A 44 -10.25 -20.49 34.01
CA ARG A 44 -9.18 -19.61 33.55
C ARG A 44 -9.08 -19.79 32.04
N SER A 45 -9.31 -18.71 31.31
CA SER A 45 -9.07 -18.71 29.88
C SER A 45 -7.62 -19.13 29.63
N TYR A 46 -7.36 -19.87 28.55
CA TYR A 46 -6.00 -20.26 28.17
C TYR A 46 -5.06 -19.05 27.94
N LEU A 47 -5.61 -17.83 27.97
CA LEU A 47 -4.91 -16.55 27.78
C LEU A 47 -4.34 -15.96 29.08
N ASP A 48 -4.80 -16.38 30.26
CA ASP A 48 -4.39 -15.76 31.54
C ASP A 48 -3.09 -16.32 32.14
N ARG A 49 -2.47 -17.34 31.52
CA ARG A 49 -1.28 -17.99 32.11
C ARG A 49 0.04 -17.25 31.84
N ASN A 50 0.10 -16.36 30.84
CA ASN A 50 1.37 -15.76 30.40
C ASN A 50 1.33 -14.22 30.26
N ARG A 51 0.27 -13.54 30.70
CA ARG A 51 0.27 -12.07 30.72
C ARG A 51 0.93 -11.56 32.00
N THR A 52 2.22 -11.28 31.91
CA THR A 52 2.89 -10.35 32.84
C THR A 52 2.47 -8.92 32.50
N GLU A 53 2.55 -7.97 33.43
CA GLU A 53 2.31 -6.54 33.15
C GLU A 53 3.22 -6.00 32.02
N LEU A 54 4.37 -6.64 31.80
CA LEU A 54 5.26 -6.41 30.66
C LEU A 54 4.64 -6.78 29.30
N SER A 55 3.71 -7.75 29.26
CA SER A 55 3.05 -8.17 28.01
C SER A 55 2.08 -7.13 27.45
N ASP A 56 1.60 -6.19 28.27
CA ASP A 56 0.77 -5.07 27.83
C ASP A 56 1.61 -3.95 27.17
N ARG A 57 2.94 -3.94 27.39
CA ARG A 57 3.89 -3.01 26.75
C ARG A 57 4.40 -3.51 25.39
N THR A 58 4.13 -4.76 25.02
CA THR A 58 4.67 -5.38 23.79
C THR A 58 3.53 -5.80 22.85
N PHE A 59 3.64 -5.45 21.57
CA PHE A 59 2.67 -5.90 20.56
C PHE A 59 2.89 -7.38 20.20
N MET A 60 1.87 -8.23 20.40
CA MET A 60 1.90 -9.64 19.98
C MET A 60 0.58 -10.02 19.28
N PRO A 61 0.61 -10.37 17.97
CA PRO A 61 -0.59 -10.82 17.26
C PRO A 61 -1.04 -12.20 17.76
N GLN A 62 -2.36 -12.40 17.92
CA GLN A 62 -2.91 -13.66 18.44
C GLN A 62 -2.87 -14.80 17.41
N LYS A 63 -3.32 -14.54 16.17
CA LYS A 63 -3.38 -15.52 15.08
C LYS A 63 -3.61 -14.81 13.75
N ASN A 64 -2.87 -15.24 12.71
CA ASN A 64 -3.12 -14.85 11.31
C ASN A 64 -3.60 -16.06 10.51
N TRP A 65 -4.50 -15.84 9.56
CA TRP A 65 -5.01 -16.87 8.65
C TRP A 65 -4.44 -16.65 7.26
N PHE A 66 -3.90 -17.71 6.67
CA PHE A 66 -3.36 -17.69 5.30
C PHE A 66 -4.27 -18.54 4.41
N ARG A 67 -4.62 -18.01 3.24
CA ARG A 67 -5.35 -18.76 2.21
C ARG A 67 -4.34 -19.23 1.16
N PRO A 68 -4.46 -20.47 0.65
CA PRO A 68 -3.64 -20.91 -0.46
C PRO A 68 -3.93 -20.05 -1.70
N TYR A 69 -2.91 -19.88 -2.53
CA TYR A 69 -3.08 -19.32 -3.87
C TYR A 69 -3.55 -20.46 -4.78
N ASP A 70 -4.83 -20.43 -5.13
CA ASP A 70 -5.41 -21.41 -6.05
C ASP A 70 -5.41 -20.84 -7.47
N MET A 71 -5.02 -21.65 -8.46
CA MET A 71 -5.06 -21.27 -9.87
C MET A 71 -6.50 -20.89 -10.27
N GLN A 72 -6.72 -19.62 -10.58
CA GLN A 72 -8.07 -19.11 -10.88
C GLN A 72 -8.52 -19.43 -12.30
N ASP A 73 -7.60 -19.45 -13.26
CA ASP A 73 -7.92 -19.61 -14.69
C ASP A 73 -8.49 -20.99 -15.02
N GLU A 74 -8.13 -22.04 -14.26
CA GLU A 74 -8.57 -23.43 -14.47
C GLU A 74 -9.96 -23.75 -13.87
N ARG A 75 -10.59 -22.78 -13.19
CA ARG A 75 -11.87 -23.00 -12.48
C ARG A 75 -13.12 -22.78 -13.34
N PHE A 76 -12.97 -22.15 -14.49
CA PHE A 76 -14.10 -21.76 -15.33
C PHE A 76 -14.30 -22.76 -16.46
N GLU A 77 -15.49 -23.35 -16.55
CA GLU A 77 -15.82 -24.29 -17.63
C GLU A 77 -16.09 -23.57 -18.96
N ARG A 78 -16.51 -22.30 -18.89
CA ARG A 78 -16.95 -21.52 -20.04
C ARG A 78 -16.23 -20.18 -20.12
N ASP A 79 -15.89 -19.78 -21.35
CA ASP A 79 -15.14 -18.55 -21.60
C ASP A 79 -15.82 -17.28 -21.06
N HIS A 80 -17.16 -17.18 -21.17
CA HIS A 80 -17.87 -15.99 -20.69
C HIS A 80 -17.85 -15.85 -19.16
N GLU A 81 -17.77 -16.96 -18.41
CA GLU A 81 -17.64 -16.94 -16.96
C GLU A 81 -16.25 -16.44 -16.56
N ARG A 82 -15.21 -16.92 -17.25
CA ARG A 82 -13.83 -16.41 -17.10
C ARG A 82 -13.75 -14.93 -17.42
N LEU A 83 -14.33 -14.48 -18.54
CA LEU A 83 -14.36 -13.07 -18.93
C LEU A 83 -15.12 -12.20 -17.93
N SER A 84 -16.28 -12.68 -17.46
CA SER A 84 -17.05 -11.97 -16.44
C SER A 84 -16.30 -11.86 -15.12
N HIS A 85 -15.64 -12.93 -14.68
CA HIS A 85 -14.78 -12.91 -13.50
C HIS A 85 -13.60 -11.94 -13.70
N ARG A 86 -12.92 -11.98 -14.84
CA ARG A 86 -11.82 -11.06 -15.16
C ARG A 86 -12.29 -9.59 -15.06
N PHE A 87 -13.44 -9.27 -15.64
CA PHE A 87 -14.04 -7.94 -15.55
C PHE A 87 -14.35 -7.55 -14.11
N TYR A 88 -15.22 -8.29 -13.41
CA TYR A 88 -15.66 -7.91 -12.07
C TYR A 88 -14.56 -8.00 -11.01
N HIS A 89 -13.53 -8.83 -11.21
CA HIS A 89 -12.46 -9.02 -10.24
C HIS A 89 -11.22 -8.18 -10.52
N LEU A 90 -10.70 -8.21 -11.75
CA LEU A 90 -9.42 -7.58 -12.08
C LEU A 90 -9.61 -6.12 -12.46
N GLU A 91 -10.53 -5.81 -13.39
CA GLU A 91 -10.77 -4.42 -13.82
C GLU A 91 -11.18 -3.54 -12.64
N THR A 92 -12.09 -4.05 -11.79
CA THR A 92 -12.53 -3.29 -10.61
C THR A 92 -11.39 -3.02 -9.64
N LYS A 93 -10.51 -3.99 -9.39
CA LYS A 93 -9.32 -3.79 -8.55
C LYS A 93 -8.36 -2.79 -9.16
N VAL A 94 -8.12 -2.85 -10.48
CA VAL A 94 -7.22 -1.91 -11.17
C VAL A 94 -7.78 -0.49 -11.11
N ILE A 95 -9.07 -0.30 -11.38
CA ILE A 95 -9.71 1.01 -11.30
C ILE A 95 -9.66 1.55 -9.87
N TRP A 96 -9.99 0.74 -8.86
CA TRP A 96 -9.87 1.16 -7.45
C TRP A 96 -8.44 1.50 -7.07
N LYS A 97 -7.47 0.73 -7.56
CA LYS A 97 -6.04 0.95 -7.28
C LYS A 97 -5.55 2.24 -7.93
N ALA A 98 -5.86 2.47 -9.20
CA ALA A 98 -5.55 3.69 -9.94
C ALA A 98 -6.21 4.93 -9.32
N PHE A 99 -7.39 4.77 -8.72
CA PHE A 99 -8.12 5.86 -8.08
C PHE A 99 -7.64 6.16 -6.66
N ASP A 100 -7.41 5.16 -5.81
CA ASP A 100 -7.06 5.38 -4.40
C ASP A 100 -5.54 5.61 -4.21
N THR A 101 -4.68 4.76 -4.80
CA THR A 101 -3.21 4.77 -4.64
C THR A 101 -2.54 4.22 -5.91
N PRO A 102 -2.42 5.04 -6.98
CA PRO A 102 -1.98 4.58 -8.30
C PRO A 102 -0.55 4.01 -8.29
N GLU A 103 0.30 4.42 -7.35
CA GLU A 103 1.68 3.93 -7.22
C GLU A 103 1.74 2.42 -6.92
N LEU A 104 0.69 1.87 -6.31
CA LEU A 104 0.63 0.46 -5.90
C LEU A 104 0.08 -0.46 -6.99
N ILE A 105 -0.02 0.00 -8.24
CA ILE A 105 -0.51 -0.82 -9.35
C ILE A 105 0.43 -1.99 -9.66
N GLY A 106 1.75 -1.80 -9.58
CA GLY A 106 2.74 -2.87 -9.77
C GLY A 106 2.58 -4.02 -8.77
N MET A 107 2.28 -3.68 -7.51
CA MET A 107 1.95 -4.68 -6.48
C MET A 107 0.67 -5.44 -6.80
N LEU A 108 -0.37 -4.74 -7.28
CA LEU A 108 -1.62 -5.39 -7.67
C LEU A 108 -1.39 -6.36 -8.84
N LEU A 109 -0.63 -5.97 -9.86
CA LEU A 109 -0.29 -6.84 -10.99
C LEU A 109 0.42 -8.12 -10.49
N HIS A 110 1.38 -7.96 -9.58
CA HIS A 110 2.11 -9.10 -9.02
C HIS A 110 1.23 -10.00 -8.14
N ASP A 111 0.44 -9.42 -7.23
CA ASP A 111 -0.46 -10.16 -6.35
C ASP A 111 -1.49 -10.99 -7.11
N GLU A 112 -1.99 -10.49 -8.24
CA GLU A 112 -2.93 -11.24 -9.09
C GLU A 112 -2.22 -12.26 -9.99
N THR A 113 -0.97 -12.00 -10.38
CA THR A 113 -0.12 -12.98 -11.07
C THR A 113 0.23 -14.16 -10.16
N VAL A 114 0.55 -13.91 -8.89
CA VAL A 114 0.78 -14.95 -7.86
C VAL A 114 -0.48 -15.78 -7.61
N LYS A 115 -1.68 -15.19 -7.76
CA LYS A 115 -2.97 -15.91 -7.73
C LYS A 115 -3.28 -16.68 -9.01
N GLY A 116 -2.36 -16.70 -9.98
CA GLY A 116 -2.47 -17.45 -11.22
C GLY A 116 -3.18 -16.72 -12.36
N ASN A 117 -3.39 -15.40 -12.29
CA ASN A 117 -3.91 -14.64 -13.44
C ASN A 117 -2.77 -14.35 -14.42
N THR A 118 -2.69 -15.13 -15.49
CA THR A 118 -1.57 -15.07 -16.45
C THR A 118 -1.58 -13.83 -17.34
N GLY A 119 -2.75 -13.19 -17.50
CA GLY A 119 -2.96 -12.03 -18.37
C GLY A 119 -2.66 -10.65 -17.77
N MET A 120 -2.10 -10.56 -16.56
CA MET A 120 -1.89 -9.26 -15.88
C MET A 120 -0.89 -8.34 -16.60
N TYR A 121 0.11 -8.92 -17.27
CA TYR A 121 1.12 -8.19 -18.04
C TYR A 121 0.88 -8.22 -19.55
N ALA A 122 -0.33 -8.62 -19.98
CA ALA A 122 -0.71 -8.57 -21.39
C ALA A 122 -0.87 -7.10 -21.85
N PRO A 123 -0.59 -6.79 -23.13
CA PRO A 123 -0.68 -5.42 -23.65
C PRO A 123 -2.02 -4.76 -23.37
N GLU A 124 -3.13 -5.49 -23.55
CA GLU A 124 -4.48 -4.96 -23.34
C GLU A 124 -4.72 -4.57 -21.88
N MET A 125 -4.17 -5.33 -20.93
CA MET A 125 -4.29 -5.05 -19.50
C MET A 125 -3.46 -3.83 -19.09
N LEU A 126 -2.26 -3.68 -19.66
CA LEU A 126 -1.39 -2.53 -19.39
C LEU A 126 -1.94 -1.25 -20.05
N ASP A 127 -2.51 -1.36 -21.24
CA ASP A 127 -3.24 -0.27 -21.91
C ASP A 127 -4.47 0.16 -21.10
N ALA A 128 -5.25 -0.81 -20.57
CA ALA A 128 -6.36 -0.52 -19.69
C ALA A 128 -5.89 0.16 -18.39
N ALA A 129 -4.82 -0.34 -17.75
CA ALA A 129 -4.24 0.27 -16.56
C ALA A 129 -3.78 1.71 -16.78
N LEU A 130 -3.13 2.00 -17.92
CA LEU A 130 -2.76 3.35 -18.34
C LEU A 130 -3.98 4.24 -18.53
N HIS A 131 -4.98 3.76 -19.25
CA HIS A 131 -6.23 4.47 -19.48
C HIS A 131 -6.92 4.81 -18.16
N TYR A 132 -7.14 3.83 -17.28
CA TYR A 132 -7.77 4.05 -15.98
C TYR A 132 -6.97 4.95 -15.05
N THR A 133 -5.64 4.97 -15.14
CA THR A 133 -4.81 5.89 -14.35
C THR A 133 -5.02 7.34 -14.80
N ARG A 134 -5.06 7.58 -16.11
CA ARG A 134 -5.38 8.91 -16.69
C ARG A 134 -6.81 9.34 -16.35
N GLU A 135 -7.78 8.45 -16.53
CA GLU A 135 -9.18 8.69 -16.19
C GLU A 135 -9.38 8.92 -14.69
N SER A 136 -8.73 8.13 -13.83
CA SER A 136 -8.82 8.32 -12.38
C SER A 136 -8.22 9.64 -11.93
N ARG A 137 -7.17 10.14 -12.59
CA ARG A 137 -6.67 11.50 -12.34
C ARG A 137 -7.69 12.55 -12.74
N TYR A 138 -8.31 12.40 -13.91
CA TYR A 138 -9.41 13.27 -14.33
C TYR A 138 -10.55 13.28 -13.32
N TRP A 139 -11.04 12.11 -12.91
CA TRP A 139 -12.14 11.94 -11.95
C TRP A 139 -11.81 12.52 -10.57
N ARG A 140 -10.58 12.33 -10.08
CA ARG A 140 -10.12 12.91 -8.82
C ARG A 140 -10.10 14.44 -8.89
N CYS A 141 -9.65 15.01 -10.00
CA CYS A 141 -9.58 16.46 -10.19
C CYS A 141 -10.98 17.10 -10.22
N ILE A 142 -11.96 16.46 -10.88
CA ILE A 142 -13.35 16.94 -10.91
C ILE A 142 -14.15 16.62 -9.64
N GLY A 143 -13.53 16.02 -8.62
CA GLY A 143 -14.16 15.79 -7.31
C GLY A 143 -15.05 14.54 -7.21
N ILE A 144 -14.91 13.55 -8.10
CA ILE A 144 -15.51 12.22 -7.87
C ILE A 144 -14.82 11.59 -6.67
N THR A 145 -15.61 10.99 -5.76
CA THR A 145 -15.07 10.32 -4.55
C THR A 145 -15.06 8.79 -4.66
N LYS A 146 -15.94 8.22 -5.49
CA LYS A 146 -16.03 6.78 -5.74
C LYS A 146 -16.11 6.55 -7.25
N PRO A 147 -15.18 5.79 -7.84
CA PRO A 147 -15.17 5.58 -9.29
C PRO A 147 -16.36 4.74 -9.76
N PHE A 148 -16.90 3.85 -8.92
CA PHE A 148 -18.06 3.02 -9.21
C PHE A 148 -19.34 3.62 -8.60
N TYR A 149 -20.34 3.88 -9.44
CA TYR A 149 -21.69 4.20 -8.98
C TYR A 149 -22.43 2.93 -8.58
N ASP A 150 -22.37 1.92 -9.46
CA ASP A 150 -22.79 0.56 -9.18
C ASP A 150 -21.70 -0.45 -9.63
N ARG A 151 -22.01 -1.75 -9.63
CA ARG A 151 -21.03 -2.79 -10.01
C ARG A 151 -20.71 -2.84 -11.49
N ASN A 152 -21.56 -2.28 -12.33
CA ASN A 152 -21.53 -2.40 -13.79
C ASN A 152 -21.16 -1.08 -14.47
N THR A 153 -21.30 0.05 -13.75
CA THR A 153 -21.23 1.39 -14.29
C THR A 153 -20.39 2.30 -13.40
N LEU A 154 -19.41 2.95 -14.03
CA LEU A 154 -18.58 3.97 -13.40
C LEU A 154 -19.37 5.26 -13.19
N ARG A 155 -19.08 5.96 -12.09
CA ARG A 155 -19.74 7.22 -11.73
C ARG A 155 -19.54 8.33 -12.76
N ALA A 156 -18.43 8.28 -13.48
CA ALA A 156 -18.15 9.18 -14.59
C ALA A 156 -19.15 9.00 -15.74
N HIS A 157 -19.69 7.81 -15.97
CA HIS A 157 -20.66 7.57 -17.06
C HIS A 157 -22.12 7.70 -16.61
N CYS A 158 -22.38 8.31 -15.45
CA CYS A 158 -23.75 8.54 -14.98
C CYS A 158 -24.22 9.93 -15.42
N TRP A 159 -24.99 10.00 -16.50
CA TRP A 159 -25.64 11.22 -16.98
C TRP A 159 -27.14 11.22 -16.66
N GLU A 160 -27.73 12.41 -16.71
CA GLU A 160 -29.17 12.60 -16.54
C GLU A 160 -29.89 12.47 -17.89
N ASP A 161 -30.91 11.60 -17.95
CA ASP A 161 -31.73 11.42 -19.17
C ASP A 161 -33.08 12.16 -19.10
N ASN A 162 -33.62 12.38 -17.90
CA ASN A 162 -34.92 13.04 -17.69
C ASN A 162 -34.78 14.45 -17.09
N GLY A 163 -33.63 15.09 -17.29
CA GLY A 163 -33.27 16.38 -16.73
C GLY A 163 -33.48 17.54 -17.70
N LEU A 164 -32.85 18.68 -17.38
CA LEU A 164 -32.84 19.87 -18.25
C LEU A 164 -32.16 19.58 -19.60
N GLN A 165 -31.17 18.70 -19.62
CA GLN A 165 -30.42 18.27 -20.80
C GLN A 165 -30.14 16.77 -20.71
N VAL A 166 -30.25 16.08 -21.84
CA VAL A 166 -29.93 14.64 -21.96
C VAL A 166 -28.42 14.50 -22.18
N GLY A 167 -27.78 13.57 -21.45
CA GLY A 167 -26.35 13.28 -21.60
C GLY A 167 -25.43 14.18 -20.77
N THR A 168 -25.98 15.08 -19.96
CA THR A 168 -25.22 15.89 -19.01
C THR A 168 -24.77 15.07 -17.80
N LEU A 169 -23.50 15.17 -17.43
CA LEU A 169 -22.96 14.46 -16.27
C LEU A 169 -23.70 14.90 -14.99
N VAL A 170 -24.18 13.93 -14.19
CA VAL A 170 -24.82 14.26 -12.91
C VAL A 170 -23.76 14.82 -11.96
N MET A 171 -23.82 16.12 -11.65
CA MET A 171 -22.86 16.79 -10.76
C MET A 171 -23.36 16.84 -9.32
N SER A 172 -22.50 16.47 -8.37
CA SER A 172 -22.73 16.73 -6.94
C SER A 172 -22.23 18.11 -6.53
N GLN A 173 -22.62 18.61 -5.35
CA GLN A 173 -22.13 19.91 -4.86
C GLN A 173 -20.61 19.97 -4.75
N ALA A 174 -19.96 18.88 -4.32
CA ALA A 174 -18.51 18.82 -4.23
C ALA A 174 -17.85 18.93 -5.61
N MET A 175 -18.43 18.29 -6.62
CA MET A 175 -17.94 18.38 -8.01
C MET A 175 -18.12 19.78 -8.57
N ARG A 176 -19.27 20.43 -8.31
CA ARG A 176 -19.50 21.82 -8.71
C ARG A 176 -18.47 22.77 -8.09
N HIS A 177 -18.19 22.62 -6.79
CA HIS A 177 -17.19 23.46 -6.11
C HIS A 177 -15.76 23.18 -6.64
N ALA A 178 -15.44 21.94 -7.01
CA ALA A 178 -14.18 21.62 -7.66
C ALA A 178 -14.07 22.29 -9.05
N LEU A 179 -15.15 22.28 -9.85
CA LEU A 179 -15.21 23.01 -11.12
C LEU A 179 -15.09 24.52 -10.93
N MET A 180 -15.69 25.09 -9.87
CA MET A 180 -15.53 26.50 -9.55
C MET A 180 -14.08 26.85 -9.21
N ASP A 181 -13.36 25.97 -8.51
CA ASP A 181 -11.94 26.17 -8.22
C ASP A 181 -11.07 26.06 -9.49
N LEU A 182 -11.41 25.16 -10.40
CA LEU A 182 -10.76 25.05 -11.72
C LEU A 182 -11.02 26.30 -12.58
N GLU A 183 -12.26 26.76 -12.67
CA GLU A 183 -12.63 27.96 -13.43
C GLU A 183 -12.00 29.21 -12.82
N ARG A 184 -11.86 29.29 -11.50
CA ARG A 184 -11.13 30.37 -10.84
C ARG A 184 -9.66 30.36 -11.25
N ALA A 185 -9.01 29.20 -11.23
CA ALA A 185 -7.62 29.08 -11.65
C ALA A 185 -7.41 29.45 -13.14
N VAL A 186 -8.35 29.08 -14.02
CA VAL A 186 -8.33 29.48 -15.43
C VAL A 186 -8.51 31.00 -15.57
N ARG A 187 -9.52 31.60 -14.93
CA ARG A 187 -9.73 33.06 -15.00
C ARG A 187 -8.51 33.83 -14.50
N ARG A 188 -7.87 33.38 -13.41
CA ARG A 188 -6.60 33.96 -12.93
C ARG A 188 -5.52 33.91 -14.01
N LYS A 189 -5.36 32.76 -14.67
CA LYS A 189 -4.43 32.58 -15.80
C LYS A 189 -4.73 33.53 -16.95
N GLU A 190 -6.00 33.65 -17.33
CA GLU A 190 -6.47 34.52 -18.43
C GLU A 190 -6.26 36.02 -18.11
N LEU A 191 -6.33 36.40 -16.83
CA LEU A 191 -6.04 37.75 -16.35
C LEU A 191 -4.53 38.02 -16.22
N GLY A 192 -3.66 37.04 -16.49
CA GLY A 192 -2.21 37.16 -16.34
C GLY A 192 -1.70 37.06 -14.90
N LEU A 193 -2.56 36.65 -13.97
CA LEU A 193 -2.19 36.34 -12.58
C LEU A 193 -1.65 34.91 -12.48
N GLU A 194 -0.89 34.62 -11.42
CA GLU A 194 -0.46 33.26 -11.15
C GLU A 194 -1.68 32.35 -10.92
N PRO A 195 -1.80 31.24 -11.68
CA PRO A 195 -2.94 30.33 -11.60
C PRO A 195 -2.84 29.44 -10.37
N ASN A 196 -3.16 30.01 -9.21
CA ASN A 196 -3.15 29.35 -7.93
C ASN A 196 -4.31 28.36 -7.80
N TYR A 197 -4.11 27.13 -8.28
CA TYR A 197 -5.05 26.03 -8.05
C TYR A 197 -4.78 25.36 -6.71
N LEU A 198 -5.71 25.51 -5.76
CA LEU A 198 -5.58 25.01 -4.39
C LEU A 198 -5.23 23.52 -4.35
N TRP A 199 -5.92 22.70 -5.16
CA TRP A 199 -5.79 21.25 -5.12
C TRP A 199 -4.51 20.71 -5.79
N ASP A 200 -3.73 21.56 -6.47
CA ASP A 200 -2.38 21.17 -6.91
C ASP A 200 -1.38 21.15 -5.74
N ARG A 201 -1.68 21.82 -4.63
CA ARG A 201 -0.90 21.74 -3.36
C ARG A 201 -1.38 20.62 -2.44
N TRP A 202 -2.38 19.85 -2.87
CA TRP A 202 -2.89 18.70 -2.14
C TRP A 202 -2.10 17.44 -2.49
N GLY A 203 -1.61 16.75 -1.47
CA GLY A 203 -0.91 15.48 -1.56
C GLY A 203 -1.61 14.35 -0.79
N PRO A 204 -0.96 13.17 -0.67
CA PRO A 204 -1.56 12.00 -0.02
C PRO A 204 -1.93 12.21 1.46
N ILE A 205 -1.20 13.06 2.19
CA ILE A 205 -1.44 13.35 3.62
C ILE A 205 -2.32 14.58 3.88
N GLY A 206 -2.62 15.36 2.84
CA GLY A 206 -3.28 16.65 2.97
C GLY A 206 -2.54 17.76 2.22
N PHE A 207 -2.61 18.99 2.71
CA PHE A 207 -1.86 20.11 2.13
C PHE A 207 -0.37 20.01 2.47
N ILE A 208 0.46 20.17 1.44
CA ILE A 208 1.92 19.94 1.51
C ILE A 208 2.63 21.04 2.30
N ASP A 209 2.09 22.26 2.27
CA ASP A 209 2.59 23.41 3.00
C ASP A 209 2.20 23.41 4.49
N GLY A 210 1.52 22.36 4.96
CA GLY A 210 1.03 22.26 6.34
C GLY A 210 -0.19 23.13 6.63
N ALA A 211 -0.83 23.70 5.60
CA ALA A 211 -2.07 24.45 5.76
C ALA A 211 -3.20 23.57 6.31
N ARG A 212 -4.20 24.22 6.92
CA ARG A 212 -5.41 23.55 7.41
C ARG A 212 -6.11 22.83 6.26
N THR A 213 -6.67 21.67 6.55
CA THR A 213 -7.48 20.92 5.58
C THR A 213 -8.74 21.71 5.23
N ASP A 214 -8.81 22.15 3.98
CA ASP A 214 -10.05 22.57 3.32
C ASP A 214 -10.87 21.36 2.87
N TYR A 215 -12.20 21.46 2.94
CA TYR A 215 -13.12 20.37 2.65
C TYR A 215 -14.14 20.78 1.58
N LEU A 216 -14.39 19.84 0.66
CA LEU A 216 -15.48 19.93 -0.32
C LEU A 216 -16.67 19.07 0.12
N PRO A 217 -17.92 19.54 -0.04
CA PRO A 217 -18.32 20.89 -0.45
C PRO A 217 -18.14 21.93 0.67
N ARG A 218 -17.91 23.18 0.29
CA ARG A 218 -17.78 24.32 1.22
C ARG A 218 -19.15 24.85 1.63
N PHE A 219 -19.28 25.30 2.86
CA PHE A 219 -20.51 25.95 3.34
C PHE A 219 -20.51 27.44 2.98
N GLU A 220 -21.69 28.02 2.77
CA GLU A 220 -21.86 29.45 2.45
C GLU A 220 -21.22 30.40 3.49
N HIS A 221 -21.15 29.98 4.76
CA HIS A 221 -20.58 30.77 5.85
C HIS A 221 -19.04 30.80 5.83
N ASN A 222 -18.41 29.88 5.10
CA ASN A 222 -16.97 29.79 4.95
C ASN A 222 -16.62 29.42 3.49
N PRO A 223 -16.88 30.34 2.54
CA PRO A 223 -16.54 30.13 1.15
C PRO A 223 -15.02 30.24 0.96
N TYR A 224 -14.54 29.81 -0.21
CA TYR A 224 -13.17 30.11 -0.59
C TYR A 224 -13.04 31.60 -0.90
N VAL A 225 -12.01 32.26 -0.35
CA VAL A 225 -11.75 33.68 -0.55
C VAL A 225 -10.48 33.83 -1.37
N ASP A 226 -10.59 34.42 -2.56
CA ASP A 226 -9.43 34.76 -3.39
C ASP A 226 -8.96 36.20 -3.05
N PRO A 227 -7.70 36.40 -2.61
CA PRO A 227 -7.15 37.73 -2.34
C PRO A 227 -7.21 38.69 -3.54
N ASP A 228 -7.16 38.16 -4.77
CA ASP A 228 -7.18 38.95 -6.00
C ASP A 228 -8.61 39.28 -6.48
N GLY A 229 -9.64 38.83 -5.75
CA GLY A 229 -11.04 39.15 -6.03
C GLY A 229 -11.65 38.41 -7.23
N VAL A 230 -11.01 37.34 -7.71
CA VAL A 230 -11.56 36.52 -8.81
C VAL A 230 -12.75 35.70 -8.30
N ASP A 231 -13.94 36.13 -8.68
CA ASP A 231 -15.19 35.48 -8.30
C ASP A 231 -15.68 34.48 -9.37
N VAL A 232 -16.26 33.39 -8.90
CA VAL A 232 -16.81 32.29 -9.72
C VAL A 232 -18.03 31.73 -9.01
N THR A 233 -19.11 31.58 -9.76
CA THR A 233 -20.41 31.08 -9.29
C THR A 233 -20.78 29.77 -9.97
N GLU A 234 -21.83 29.10 -9.49
CA GLU A 234 -22.36 27.89 -10.14
C GLU A 234 -22.84 28.16 -11.57
N LEU A 235 -23.34 29.37 -11.85
CA LEU A 235 -23.80 29.77 -13.19
C LEU A 235 -22.65 29.85 -14.18
N ASP A 236 -21.45 30.20 -13.72
CA ASP A 236 -20.25 30.28 -14.57
C ASP A 236 -19.78 28.89 -15.01
N VAL A 237 -19.98 27.86 -14.19
CA VAL A 237 -19.54 26.50 -14.48
C VAL A 237 -20.63 25.62 -15.11
N LEU A 238 -21.89 26.05 -15.05
CA LEU A 238 -23.04 25.36 -15.63
C LEU A 238 -22.88 24.98 -17.13
N PRO A 239 -22.23 25.79 -17.98
CA PRO A 239 -22.01 25.42 -19.39
C PRO A 239 -21.02 24.27 -19.58
N PHE A 240 -20.13 24.00 -18.63
CA PHE A 240 -19.10 22.95 -18.70
C PHE A 240 -19.64 21.65 -18.10
N ASN A 241 -20.52 20.99 -18.84
CA ASN A 241 -21.36 19.93 -18.29
C ASN A 241 -21.17 18.55 -18.96
N THR A 242 -20.42 18.50 -20.06
CA THR A 242 -19.91 17.27 -20.67
C THR A 242 -18.43 17.03 -20.34
N HIS A 243 -17.97 15.78 -20.47
CA HIS A 243 -16.58 15.45 -20.20
C HIS A 243 -15.60 16.17 -21.13
N GLU A 244 -15.93 16.27 -22.41
CA GLU A 244 -15.11 16.88 -23.45
C GLU A 244 -14.93 18.38 -23.18
N GLN A 245 -16.02 19.11 -22.88
CA GLN A 245 -15.96 20.53 -22.55
C GLN A 245 -15.09 20.82 -21.32
N ILE A 246 -15.26 20.01 -20.27
CA ILE A 246 -14.45 20.13 -19.04
C ILE A 246 -12.98 19.86 -19.35
N ARG A 247 -12.67 18.83 -20.16
CA ARG A 247 -11.28 18.51 -20.53
C ARG A 247 -10.65 19.61 -21.39
N GLU A 248 -11.38 20.16 -22.35
CA GLU A 248 -10.88 21.22 -23.22
C GLU A 248 -10.61 22.51 -22.44
N ARG A 249 -11.50 22.89 -21.52
CA ARG A 249 -11.36 24.10 -20.70
C ARG A 249 -10.26 23.98 -19.64
N TYR A 250 -10.17 22.83 -18.96
CA TYR A 250 -9.35 22.68 -17.75
C TYR A 250 -8.13 21.76 -17.92
N ARG A 251 -7.74 21.45 -19.17
CA ARG A 251 -6.68 20.48 -19.51
C ARG A 251 -5.43 20.66 -18.67
N ASP A 252 -4.90 21.88 -18.62
CA ASP A 252 -3.61 22.21 -17.98
C ASP A 252 -3.58 21.89 -16.47
N PHE A 253 -4.73 21.90 -15.80
CA PHE A 253 -4.84 21.57 -14.38
C PHE A 253 -5.12 20.09 -14.15
N ILE A 254 -5.85 19.46 -15.07
CA ILE A 254 -6.24 18.06 -15.00
C ILE A 254 -5.07 17.14 -15.39
N GLU A 255 -4.54 17.33 -16.59
CA GLU A 255 -3.52 16.46 -17.17
C GLU A 255 -2.18 16.71 -16.46
N PRO A 256 -1.54 15.66 -15.93
CA PRO A 256 -0.23 15.80 -15.31
C PRO A 256 0.85 15.95 -16.39
N ASP A 257 1.87 16.77 -16.11
CA ASP A 257 3.03 16.92 -16.99
C ASP A 257 3.98 15.73 -16.80
N THR A 258 4.10 14.89 -17.82
CA THR A 258 4.95 13.70 -17.83
C THR A 258 6.37 13.97 -18.30
N THR A 259 6.62 15.13 -18.94
CA THR A 259 7.90 15.44 -19.60
C THR A 259 9.11 15.35 -18.67
N PRO A 260 9.07 15.74 -17.38
CA PRO A 260 10.24 15.62 -16.50
C PRO A 260 10.62 14.18 -16.15
N PHE A 261 9.72 13.22 -16.42
CA PHE A 261 9.88 11.81 -16.07
C PHE A 261 10.03 10.90 -17.29
N GLU A 262 10.06 11.48 -18.50
CA GLU A 262 10.40 10.74 -19.71
C GLU A 262 11.83 10.18 -19.54
N GLU A 263 11.99 8.88 -19.70
CA GLU A 263 13.26 8.13 -19.54
C GLU A 263 13.84 7.98 -18.12
N VAL A 264 13.29 8.62 -17.10
CA VAL A 264 13.76 8.47 -15.69
C VAL A 264 13.76 7.01 -15.22
N PHE A 265 12.79 6.21 -15.65
CA PHE A 265 12.72 4.79 -15.29
C PHE A 265 13.68 3.90 -16.09
N ARG A 266 14.25 4.41 -17.20
CA ARG A 266 15.25 3.72 -18.02
C ARG A 266 16.68 4.04 -17.57
N SER A 267 16.91 5.18 -16.94
CA SER A 267 18.25 5.58 -16.51
C SER A 267 18.76 4.65 -15.39
N PRO A 268 20.07 4.36 -15.31
CA PRO A 268 20.65 3.60 -14.21
C PRO A 268 20.46 4.30 -12.87
N SER A 269 20.02 3.58 -11.84
CA SER A 269 20.01 4.08 -10.46
C SER A 269 20.17 2.97 -9.43
N HIS A 270 20.76 3.31 -8.28
CA HIS A 270 21.31 2.32 -7.33
C HIS A 270 20.77 2.52 -5.90
N GLY A 271 19.63 3.19 -5.73
CA GLY A 271 19.12 3.52 -4.40
C GLY A 271 20.00 4.56 -3.73
N SER A 272 20.07 4.48 -2.41
CA SER A 272 21.00 5.29 -1.62
C SER A 272 22.48 4.91 -1.78
N LEU A 273 22.85 3.99 -2.69
CA LEU A 273 24.22 3.51 -2.90
C LEU A 273 25.00 4.45 -3.81
N THR A 274 25.22 5.69 -3.39
CA THR A 274 25.88 6.73 -4.19
C THR A 274 27.33 6.97 -3.79
N ARG A 275 27.84 6.24 -2.78
CA ARG A 275 29.14 6.47 -2.16
C ARG A 275 30.07 5.27 -2.30
N LEU A 276 31.38 5.50 -2.27
CA LEU A 276 32.37 4.42 -2.33
C LEU A 276 32.27 3.46 -1.13
N ALA A 277 31.87 3.96 0.05
CA ALA A 277 31.63 3.14 1.25
C ALA A 277 30.48 2.12 1.12
N ASP A 278 29.64 2.29 0.10
CA ASP A 278 28.52 1.41 -0.19
C ASP A 278 28.91 0.26 -1.15
N ILE A 279 30.07 0.35 -1.80
CA ILE A 279 30.58 -0.69 -2.71
C ILE A 279 31.19 -1.85 -1.91
N PRO A 280 30.71 -3.10 -2.07
CA PRO A 280 31.16 -4.22 -1.23
C PRO A 280 32.63 -4.62 -1.41
N ASN A 281 33.20 -4.42 -2.60
CA ASN A 281 34.55 -4.90 -2.92
C ASN A 281 35.61 -3.79 -2.74
N ALA A 282 36.30 -3.80 -1.59
CA ALA A 282 37.31 -2.81 -1.24
C ALA A 282 38.44 -2.68 -2.28
N SER A 283 38.77 -3.78 -2.97
CA SER A 283 39.85 -3.78 -3.96
C SER A 283 39.43 -3.13 -5.30
N VAL A 284 38.15 -3.12 -5.63
CA VAL A 284 37.59 -2.36 -6.77
C VAL A 284 37.52 -0.87 -6.41
N VAL A 285 37.16 -0.53 -5.17
CA VAL A 285 37.20 0.84 -4.67
C VAL A 285 38.62 1.42 -4.69
N ALA A 286 39.62 0.63 -4.28
CA ALA A 286 41.02 1.03 -4.35
C ALA A 286 41.47 1.31 -5.79
N LEU A 287 41.11 0.43 -6.73
CA LEU A 287 41.39 0.63 -8.16
C LEU A 287 40.79 1.96 -8.69
N TYR A 288 39.53 2.25 -8.35
CA TYR A 288 38.88 3.50 -8.74
C TYR A 288 39.62 4.74 -8.21
N LYS A 289 39.99 4.73 -6.93
CA LYS A 289 40.75 5.82 -6.31
C LYS A 289 42.11 6.01 -6.97
N ASP A 290 42.83 4.92 -7.25
CA ASP A 290 44.15 4.97 -7.88
C ASP A 290 44.09 5.52 -9.31
N LEU A 291 43.08 5.11 -10.11
CA LEU A 291 42.89 5.60 -11.47
C LEU A 291 42.48 7.07 -11.51
N LYS A 292 41.57 7.51 -10.63
CA LYS A 292 41.18 8.93 -10.53
C LYS A 292 42.31 9.81 -10.01
N LEU A 293 43.14 9.30 -9.10
CA LEU A 293 44.36 9.99 -8.65
C LEU A 293 45.37 10.17 -9.80
N LYS A 294 45.59 9.13 -10.63
CA LYS A 294 46.44 9.22 -11.82
C LYS A 294 45.93 10.23 -12.85
N ALA A 295 44.62 10.36 -12.99
CA ALA A 295 43.97 11.37 -13.83
C ALA A 295 44.00 12.80 -13.21
N GLY A 296 44.64 12.99 -12.05
CA GLY A 296 44.74 14.29 -11.38
C GLY A 296 43.46 14.75 -10.67
N THR A 297 42.48 13.86 -10.49
CA THR A 297 41.21 14.17 -9.81
C THR A 297 41.14 13.38 -8.49
N PRO A 298 41.76 13.85 -7.40
CA PRO A 298 41.85 13.09 -6.16
C PRO A 298 40.47 12.92 -5.51
N VAL A 299 40.05 11.67 -5.30
CA VAL A 299 38.83 11.34 -4.55
C VAL A 299 39.19 11.26 -3.07
N ALA A 300 39.10 12.40 -2.37
CA ALA A 300 39.65 12.56 -1.02
C ALA A 300 38.85 11.86 0.10
N SER A 301 37.60 11.46 -0.14
CA SER A 301 36.74 10.85 0.89
C SER A 301 35.81 9.78 0.32
N ASP A 302 35.52 8.76 1.12
CA ASP A 302 34.52 7.72 0.80
C ASP A 302 33.08 8.26 0.75
N ALA A 303 32.86 9.50 1.18
CA ALA A 303 31.56 10.16 1.20
C ALA A 303 31.23 10.97 -0.07
N VAL A 304 32.13 11.00 -1.06
CA VAL A 304 31.88 11.70 -2.33
C VAL A 304 30.75 11.01 -3.09
N GLU A 305 29.82 11.81 -3.59
CA GLU A 305 28.72 11.34 -4.44
C GLU A 305 29.24 11.01 -5.83
N LEU A 306 29.00 9.77 -6.26
CA LEU A 306 29.47 9.24 -7.54
C LEU A 306 28.38 9.36 -8.61
N ALA A 307 28.80 9.53 -9.87
CA ALA A 307 27.89 9.46 -11.00
C ALA A 307 27.27 8.04 -11.11
N PRO A 308 25.97 7.91 -11.44
CA PRO A 308 25.32 6.59 -11.55
C PRO A 308 26.00 5.62 -12.52
N ALA A 309 26.55 6.11 -13.62
CA ALA A 309 27.29 5.29 -14.59
C ALA A 309 28.59 4.70 -13.99
N ASP A 310 29.31 5.48 -13.18
CA ASP A 310 30.49 5.01 -12.46
C ASP A 310 30.11 3.94 -11.43
N VAL A 311 29.05 4.20 -10.66
CA VAL A 311 28.52 3.24 -9.68
C VAL A 311 28.11 1.93 -10.35
N ARG A 312 27.44 1.99 -11.50
CA ARG A 312 27.09 0.80 -12.29
C ARG A 312 28.34 -0.01 -12.64
N THR A 313 29.36 0.65 -13.18
CA THR A 313 30.63 0.01 -13.56
C THR A 313 31.33 -0.62 -12.36
N LEU A 314 31.37 0.07 -11.22
CA LEU A 314 31.91 -0.46 -9.97
C LEU A 314 31.17 -1.72 -9.51
N PHE A 315 29.85 -1.79 -9.65
CA PHE A 315 29.07 -2.98 -9.34
C PHE A 315 29.38 -4.15 -10.27
N TYR A 316 29.56 -3.92 -11.57
CA TYR A 316 30.03 -4.98 -12.48
C TYR A 316 31.38 -5.54 -12.03
N LEU A 317 32.39 -4.69 -11.87
CA LEU A 317 33.74 -5.12 -11.47
C LEU A 317 33.75 -5.81 -10.09
N SER A 318 32.83 -5.43 -9.19
CA SER A 318 32.69 -6.04 -7.87
C SER A 318 31.99 -7.41 -7.92
N ALA A 319 31.07 -7.61 -8.86
CA ALA A 319 30.22 -8.78 -8.94
C ALA A 319 30.89 -9.99 -9.62
N ASN A 320 31.78 -9.76 -10.59
CA ASN A 320 32.49 -10.85 -11.30
C ASN A 320 34.01 -10.58 -11.42
N PRO A 321 34.87 -11.49 -10.91
CA PRO A 321 36.32 -11.38 -11.05
C PRO A 321 36.83 -11.30 -12.50
N GLU A 322 36.14 -11.91 -13.46
CA GLU A 322 36.56 -11.86 -14.88
C GLU A 322 36.42 -10.45 -15.47
N TRP A 323 35.35 -9.75 -15.11
CA TRP A 323 35.17 -8.36 -15.52
C TRP A 323 36.16 -7.43 -14.85
N ARG A 324 36.52 -7.73 -13.60
CA ARG A 324 37.63 -7.05 -12.95
C ARG A 324 38.96 -7.25 -13.70
N ALA A 325 39.24 -8.44 -14.21
CA ALA A 325 40.46 -8.68 -14.99
C ALA A 325 40.52 -7.79 -16.25
N MET A 326 39.38 -7.39 -16.83
CA MET A 326 39.35 -6.45 -17.97
C MET A 326 39.80 -5.02 -17.62
N SER A 327 39.78 -4.67 -16.33
CA SER A 327 40.30 -3.39 -15.83
C SER A 327 41.82 -3.43 -15.54
N GLU A 328 42.45 -4.60 -15.57
CA GLU A 328 43.88 -4.74 -15.34
C GLU A 328 44.69 -4.12 -16.48
N GLY A 329 45.73 -3.36 -16.13
CA GLY A 329 46.61 -2.69 -17.11
C GLY A 329 46.03 -1.42 -17.73
N LYS A 330 44.81 -1.01 -17.39
CA LYS A 330 44.21 0.26 -17.82
C LYS A 330 44.84 1.44 -17.07
N THR A 331 44.96 2.57 -17.75
CA THR A 331 45.65 3.78 -17.25
C THR A 331 44.70 4.85 -16.74
N SER A 332 43.46 4.88 -17.22
CA SER A 332 42.41 5.81 -16.80
C SER A 332 41.12 5.08 -16.45
N TRP A 333 40.20 5.75 -15.74
CA TRP A 333 38.87 5.18 -15.44
C TRP A 333 37.99 5.13 -16.69
N GLU A 334 38.16 6.11 -17.57
CA GLU A 334 37.49 6.20 -18.85
C GLU A 334 37.82 4.96 -19.72
N ASP A 335 39.08 4.51 -19.74
CA ASP A 335 39.47 3.26 -20.43
C ASP A 335 38.80 1.99 -19.85
N VAL A 336 38.45 2.02 -18.56
CA VAL A 336 37.75 0.91 -17.87
C VAL A 336 36.27 0.93 -18.24
N VAL A 337 35.64 2.10 -18.24
CA VAL A 337 34.25 2.28 -18.68
C VAL A 337 34.10 1.85 -20.14
N ASP A 338 35.00 2.29 -21.02
CA ASP A 338 34.99 1.91 -22.44
C ASP A 338 35.16 0.40 -22.65
N ALA A 339 35.99 -0.26 -21.83
CA ALA A 339 36.17 -1.71 -21.88
C ALA A 339 34.91 -2.46 -21.39
N MET A 340 34.18 -1.90 -20.44
CA MET A 340 32.95 -2.48 -19.89
C MET A 340 31.71 -2.19 -20.75
N GLN A 341 31.74 -1.15 -21.59
CA GLN A 341 30.61 -0.69 -22.38
C GLN A 341 29.90 -1.80 -23.19
N PRO A 342 30.61 -2.72 -23.89
CA PRO A 342 29.94 -3.78 -24.65
C PRO A 342 29.10 -4.71 -23.77
N VAL A 343 29.57 -4.99 -22.56
CA VAL A 343 28.86 -5.84 -21.57
C VAL A 343 27.68 -5.08 -20.97
N GLN A 344 27.88 -3.80 -20.63
CA GLN A 344 26.83 -2.97 -20.02
C GLN A 344 25.65 -2.75 -20.96
N VAL A 345 25.90 -2.49 -22.24
CA VAL A 345 24.84 -2.29 -23.25
C VAL A 345 23.94 -3.54 -23.38
N GLU A 346 24.49 -4.75 -23.22
CA GLU A 346 23.71 -5.98 -23.29
C GLU A 346 22.88 -6.26 -22.03
N LEU A 347 23.42 -5.91 -20.86
CA LEU A 347 22.89 -6.38 -19.57
C LEU A 347 22.11 -5.31 -18.78
N ASP A 348 22.40 -4.02 -18.96
CA ASP A 348 21.84 -2.95 -18.13
C ASP A 348 20.33 -2.85 -18.22
N GLU A 349 19.74 -2.93 -19.42
CA GLU A 349 18.29 -2.86 -19.59
C GLU A 349 17.57 -3.97 -18.81
N LYS A 350 18.13 -5.19 -18.80
CA LYS A 350 17.60 -6.31 -18.02
C LYS A 350 17.71 -6.07 -16.51
N ILE A 351 18.85 -5.54 -16.05
CA ILE A 351 19.07 -5.26 -14.64
C ILE A 351 18.10 -4.17 -14.16
N ASP A 352 17.93 -3.10 -14.93
CA ASP A 352 17.05 -2.00 -14.58
C ASP A 352 15.58 -2.38 -14.66
N ALA A 353 15.17 -3.19 -15.64
CA ALA A 353 13.85 -3.79 -15.67
C ALA A 353 13.57 -4.69 -14.45
N ALA A 354 14.52 -5.56 -14.08
CA ALA A 354 14.39 -6.41 -12.90
C ALA A 354 14.28 -5.59 -11.61
N ARG A 355 15.09 -4.54 -11.49
CA ARG A 355 15.07 -3.61 -10.35
C ARG A 355 13.75 -2.85 -10.27
N LEU A 356 13.26 -2.31 -11.39
CA LEU A 356 11.96 -1.65 -11.48
C LEU A 356 10.84 -2.59 -11.03
N LEU A 357 10.80 -3.82 -11.55
CA LEU A 357 9.80 -4.82 -11.19
C LEU A 357 9.88 -5.19 -9.71
N GLN A 358 11.05 -5.52 -9.18
CA GLN A 358 11.17 -5.91 -7.77
C GLN A 358 10.86 -4.76 -6.82
N ASN A 359 11.32 -3.54 -7.12
CA ASN A 359 11.06 -2.40 -6.25
C ASN A 359 9.58 -1.99 -6.20
N THR A 360 8.82 -2.29 -7.25
CA THR A 360 7.42 -1.83 -7.36
C THR A 360 6.37 -2.91 -7.05
N ARG A 361 6.78 -4.15 -6.74
CA ARG A 361 5.85 -5.27 -6.58
C ARG A 361 5.71 -5.89 -5.18
N HIS A 362 6.54 -5.48 -4.22
CA HIS A 362 6.63 -6.16 -2.91
C HIS A 362 5.98 -5.42 -1.74
N SER A 363 6.28 -4.13 -1.54
CA SER A 363 5.72 -3.36 -0.42
C SER A 363 5.51 -1.89 -0.77
N PRO A 364 4.54 -1.20 -0.12
CA PRO A 364 4.28 0.22 -0.38
C PRO A 364 5.48 1.11 -0.06
N GLU A 365 6.23 0.81 1.00
CA GLU A 365 7.40 1.59 1.41
C GLU A 365 8.53 1.45 0.40
N ARG A 366 8.69 0.25 -0.18
CA ARG A 366 9.70 0.00 -1.22
C ARG A 366 9.34 0.72 -2.53
N VAL A 367 8.05 0.72 -2.89
CA VAL A 367 7.53 1.47 -4.03
C VAL A 367 7.83 2.96 -3.86
N ARG A 368 7.45 3.54 -2.71
CA ARG A 368 7.65 4.98 -2.44
C ARG A 368 9.13 5.37 -2.44
N ALA A 369 9.98 4.60 -1.76
CA ALA A 369 11.42 4.83 -1.77
C ALA A 369 12.01 4.75 -3.18
N PHE A 370 11.48 3.89 -4.05
CA PHE A 370 11.91 3.80 -5.45
C PHE A 370 11.48 5.02 -6.27
N PHE A 371 10.26 5.52 -6.07
CA PHE A 371 9.81 6.77 -6.70
C PHE A 371 10.61 7.97 -6.18
N GLU A 372 10.88 8.06 -4.87
CA GLU A 372 11.74 9.10 -4.29
C GLU A 372 13.14 9.11 -4.90
N GLU A 373 13.75 7.92 -5.00
CA GLU A 373 15.06 7.75 -5.63
C GLU A 373 15.05 8.14 -7.11
N LYS A 374 14.10 7.63 -7.89
CA LYS A 374 14.05 7.83 -9.34
C LYS A 374 13.68 9.26 -9.72
N CYS A 375 12.66 9.80 -9.06
CA CYS A 375 12.08 11.08 -9.41
C CYS A 375 12.67 12.24 -8.61
N GLY A 376 13.59 11.97 -7.67
CA GLY A 376 14.20 12.99 -6.82
C GLY A 376 13.22 13.61 -5.81
N PHE A 377 12.16 12.89 -5.44
CA PHE A 377 11.23 13.39 -4.43
C PHE A 377 11.92 13.38 -3.06
N HIS A 378 11.78 14.48 -2.32
CA HIS A 378 12.31 14.55 -0.95
C HIS A 378 11.55 13.58 -0.02
N ASP A 379 10.23 13.57 -0.12
CA ASP A 379 9.33 12.63 0.55
C ASP A 379 8.10 12.44 -0.36
N PHE A 380 7.76 11.19 -0.65
CA PHE A 380 6.61 10.85 -1.46
C PHE A 380 5.30 11.41 -0.89
N MET A 381 5.16 11.44 0.44
CA MET A 381 3.94 11.89 1.12
C MET A 381 3.75 13.41 1.05
N TYR A 382 4.84 14.17 0.85
CA TYR A 382 4.84 15.62 0.63
C TYR A 382 4.92 16.00 -0.84
N THR A 383 4.84 15.03 -1.76
CA THR A 383 4.81 15.30 -3.20
C THR A 383 3.37 15.53 -3.66
N PRO A 384 3.10 16.55 -4.51
CA PRO A 384 1.78 16.78 -5.10
C PRO A 384 1.18 15.57 -5.80
N ASP A 385 -0.12 15.37 -5.64
CA ASP A 385 -0.85 14.26 -6.27
C ASP A 385 -0.74 14.26 -7.80
N LYS A 386 -0.72 15.44 -8.41
CA LYS A 386 -0.52 15.64 -9.86
C LYS A 386 0.84 15.12 -10.31
N ILE A 387 1.90 15.41 -9.55
CA ILE A 387 3.28 14.98 -9.84
C ILE A 387 3.44 13.47 -9.62
N ILE A 388 2.88 12.93 -8.53
CA ILE A 388 2.86 11.47 -8.29
C ILE A 388 2.18 10.75 -9.46
N THR A 389 1.04 11.26 -9.90
CA THR A 389 0.31 10.67 -11.03
C THR A 389 1.15 10.71 -12.31
N ALA A 390 1.85 11.81 -12.60
CA ALA A 390 2.76 11.91 -13.75
C ALA A 390 3.80 10.79 -13.75
N ALA A 391 4.50 10.62 -12.61
CA ALA A 391 5.51 9.60 -12.44
C ALA A 391 4.94 8.19 -12.60
N VAL A 392 3.73 7.92 -12.08
CA VAL A 392 3.06 6.61 -12.25
C VAL A 392 2.69 6.35 -13.71
N VAL A 393 2.23 7.36 -14.45
CA VAL A 393 1.94 7.20 -15.89
C VAL A 393 3.23 6.88 -16.66
N CYS A 394 4.36 7.52 -16.35
CA CYS A 394 5.65 7.21 -16.97
C CYS A 394 6.14 5.80 -16.58
N TYR A 395 5.98 5.39 -15.31
CA TYR A 395 6.28 4.04 -14.86
C TYR A 395 5.47 2.98 -15.62
N LEU A 396 4.15 3.17 -15.76
CA LEU A 396 3.29 2.25 -16.50
C LEU A 396 3.62 2.22 -17.99
N THR A 397 3.99 3.37 -18.57
CA THR A 397 4.44 3.47 -19.96
C THR A 397 5.72 2.68 -20.17
N GLU A 398 6.66 2.77 -19.23
CA GLU A 398 7.90 1.98 -19.27
C GLU A 398 7.63 0.48 -19.05
N LEU A 399 6.75 0.12 -18.12
CA LEU A 399 6.35 -1.27 -17.92
C LEU A 399 5.70 -1.87 -19.17
N ARG A 400 4.82 -1.11 -19.83
CA ARG A 400 4.22 -1.50 -21.11
C ARG A 400 5.29 -1.71 -22.17
N ARG A 401 6.19 -0.74 -22.35
CA ARG A 401 7.32 -0.83 -23.28
C ARG A 401 8.14 -2.11 -23.05
N LEU A 402 8.56 -2.35 -21.80
CA LEU A 402 9.32 -3.54 -21.44
C LEU A 402 8.58 -4.82 -21.84
N CYS A 403 7.28 -4.90 -21.59
CA CYS A 403 6.47 -6.08 -21.91
C CYS A 403 6.18 -6.26 -23.41
N THR A 404 6.18 -5.19 -24.22
CA THR A 404 5.81 -5.24 -25.64
C THR A 404 6.98 -5.19 -26.61
N GLU A 405 8.03 -4.41 -26.29
CA GLU A 405 9.14 -4.16 -27.22
C GLU A 405 10.32 -5.11 -26.99
N THR A 406 10.49 -5.62 -25.77
CA THR A 406 11.56 -6.59 -25.47
C THR A 406 11.02 -8.02 -25.51
N ALA A 407 11.80 -8.93 -26.10
CA ALA A 407 11.40 -10.34 -26.19
C ALA A 407 11.33 -11.06 -24.84
N TRP A 408 12.06 -10.57 -23.82
CA TRP A 408 12.19 -11.20 -22.51
C TRP A 408 11.40 -10.49 -21.39
N GLY A 409 10.98 -9.23 -21.59
CA GLY A 409 10.40 -8.41 -20.53
C GLY A 409 9.06 -8.92 -20.01
N GLY A 410 8.19 -9.41 -20.90
CA GLY A 410 6.91 -10.00 -20.52
C GLY A 410 7.06 -11.27 -19.68
N ASP A 411 8.04 -12.13 -20.02
CA ASP A 411 8.33 -13.34 -19.26
C ASP A 411 9.01 -13.01 -17.92
N LEU A 412 9.91 -12.03 -17.91
CA LEU A 412 10.56 -11.55 -16.70
C LEU A 412 9.55 -10.99 -15.69
N ALA A 413 8.56 -10.22 -16.16
CA ALA A 413 7.51 -9.67 -15.33
C ALA A 413 6.67 -10.77 -14.64
N LYS A 414 6.43 -11.88 -15.34
CA LYS A 414 5.68 -13.04 -14.83
C LYS A 414 6.49 -13.92 -13.88
N CYS A 415 7.83 -13.87 -13.92
CA CYS A 415 8.67 -14.66 -13.01
C CYS A 415 8.39 -14.33 -11.54
N LEU A 416 8.10 -15.37 -10.75
CA LEU A 416 7.81 -15.27 -9.32
C LEU A 416 9.02 -15.65 -8.47
N THR A 417 9.90 -16.49 -9.01
CA THR A 417 11.07 -17.04 -8.30
C THR A 417 12.38 -16.52 -8.86
N ASP A 418 13.44 -16.61 -8.06
CA ASP A 418 14.81 -16.24 -8.46
C ASP A 418 15.31 -17.16 -9.59
N VAL A 419 14.95 -18.45 -9.56
CA VAL A 419 15.36 -19.44 -10.56
C VAL A 419 14.82 -19.09 -11.93
N GLU A 420 13.52 -18.79 -12.03
CA GLU A 420 12.89 -18.36 -13.29
C GLU A 420 13.53 -17.06 -13.80
N ARG A 421 13.79 -16.10 -12.90
CA ARG A 421 14.45 -14.83 -13.27
C ARG A 421 15.85 -15.04 -13.82
N VAL A 422 16.64 -15.93 -13.21
CA VAL A 422 17.98 -16.29 -13.72
C VAL A 422 17.87 -16.90 -15.13
N GLN A 423 16.88 -17.74 -15.38
CA GLN A 423 16.67 -18.36 -16.69
C GLN A 423 16.31 -17.34 -17.77
N VAL A 424 15.47 -16.35 -17.46
CA VAL A 424 15.03 -15.33 -18.43
C VAL A 424 16.06 -14.21 -18.63
N MET A 425 16.63 -13.68 -17.54
CA MET A 425 17.59 -12.58 -17.63
C MET A 425 18.96 -13.04 -18.11
N GLY A 426 19.35 -14.27 -17.76
CA GLY A 426 20.72 -14.75 -17.84
C GLY A 426 21.45 -14.56 -16.50
N ARG A 427 22.44 -15.43 -16.27
CA ARG A 427 23.22 -15.49 -15.03
C ARG A 427 23.94 -14.18 -14.73
N ASP A 428 24.53 -13.56 -15.75
CA ASP A 428 25.42 -12.42 -15.58
C ASP A 428 24.66 -11.16 -15.14
N ALA A 429 23.56 -10.83 -15.82
CA ALA A 429 22.67 -9.76 -15.38
C ALA A 429 22.11 -10.02 -13.97
N PHE A 430 21.70 -11.27 -13.67
CA PHE A 430 21.17 -11.60 -12.36
C PHE A 430 22.19 -11.43 -11.23
N ILE A 431 23.45 -11.82 -11.45
CA ILE A 431 24.52 -11.68 -10.45
C ILE A 431 24.74 -10.20 -10.10
N VAL A 432 24.81 -9.31 -11.10
CA VAL A 432 24.98 -7.87 -10.86
C VAL A 432 23.77 -7.28 -10.16
N TYR A 433 22.56 -7.59 -10.65
CA TYR A 433 21.31 -7.18 -10.02
C TYR A 433 21.27 -7.59 -8.53
N ARG A 434 21.59 -8.86 -8.25
CA ARG A 434 21.60 -9.41 -6.90
C ARG A 434 22.67 -8.75 -6.03
N HIS A 435 23.85 -8.47 -6.58
CA HIS A 435 24.93 -7.80 -5.87
C HIS A 435 24.56 -6.37 -5.44
N ILE A 436 23.83 -5.63 -6.30
CA ILE A 436 23.28 -4.31 -5.96
C ILE A 436 22.24 -4.44 -4.83
N GLU A 437 21.27 -5.34 -4.95
CA GLU A 437 20.25 -5.55 -3.91
C GLU A 437 20.86 -5.95 -2.56
N ASP A 438 21.84 -6.86 -2.56
CA ASP A 438 22.52 -7.28 -1.34
C ASP A 438 23.33 -6.13 -0.72
N ALA A 439 23.92 -5.24 -1.51
CA ALA A 439 24.56 -4.01 -1.01
C ALA A 439 23.54 -3.04 -0.37
N ILE A 440 22.34 -2.90 -0.94
CA ILE A 440 21.26 -2.10 -0.33
C ILE A 440 20.87 -2.70 1.03
N LEU A 441 20.69 -4.02 1.10
CA LEU A 441 20.34 -4.73 2.33
C LEU A 441 21.45 -4.64 3.36
N ASP A 442 22.71 -4.73 2.94
CA ASP A 442 23.88 -4.60 3.81
C ASP A 442 23.97 -3.21 4.43
N LYS A 443 23.76 -2.15 3.63
CA LYS A 443 23.68 -0.77 4.13
C LYS A 443 22.54 -0.61 5.14
N LYS A 444 21.35 -1.13 4.84
CA LYS A 444 20.21 -1.12 5.79
C LYS A 444 20.56 -1.88 7.08
N ARG A 445 21.21 -3.04 6.98
CA ARG A 445 21.64 -3.83 8.14
C ARG A 445 22.65 -3.07 9.00
N ARG A 446 23.62 -2.38 8.39
CA ARG A 446 24.59 -1.52 9.09
C ARG A 446 23.89 -0.36 9.80
N LEU A 447 22.93 0.29 9.16
CA LEU A 447 22.12 1.34 9.79
C LEU A 447 21.32 0.80 10.99
N TRP A 448 20.69 -0.36 10.84
CA TRP A 448 20.01 -1.03 11.96
C TRP A 448 20.98 -1.39 13.10
N ALA A 449 22.18 -1.87 12.79
CA ALA A 449 23.20 -2.17 13.79
C ALA A 449 23.63 -0.92 14.56
N GLY A 450 23.83 0.21 13.87
CA GLY A 450 24.12 1.51 14.51
C GLY A 450 23.00 1.98 15.44
N ARG A 451 21.74 1.73 15.06
CA ARG A 451 20.58 2.00 15.94
C ARG A 451 20.58 1.13 17.20
N PHE A 452 20.83 -0.17 17.06
CA PHE A 452 20.90 -1.07 18.20
C PHE A 452 22.12 -0.85 19.09
N ALA A 453 23.21 -0.32 18.55
CA ALA A 453 24.41 0.02 19.30
C ALA A 453 24.29 1.36 20.06
N GLY A 454 23.21 2.12 19.87
CA GLY A 454 23.02 3.45 20.47
C GLY A 454 23.87 4.55 19.85
N GLU A 455 24.67 4.23 18.82
CA GLU A 455 25.57 5.18 18.13
C GLU A 455 24.80 6.28 17.39
N SER A 456 23.51 6.04 17.08
CA SER A 456 22.65 7.01 16.40
C SER A 456 22.04 8.07 17.34
N ASN A 457 22.29 8.02 18.66
CA ASN A 457 21.63 8.84 19.69
C ASN A 457 20.08 8.81 19.62
N GLU A 458 19.51 7.84 18.89
CA GLU A 458 18.06 7.72 18.69
C GLU A 458 17.35 7.24 19.94
N GLU A 459 18.05 6.63 20.92
CA GLU A 459 17.45 6.28 22.23
C GLU A 459 16.92 7.53 22.95
N SER A 460 17.62 8.66 22.89
CA SER A 460 17.10 9.92 23.46
C SER A 460 15.82 10.40 22.76
N THR A 461 15.72 10.17 21.44
CA THR A 461 14.57 10.53 20.60
C THR A 461 13.42 9.53 20.75
N LEU A 462 13.71 8.24 20.93
CA LEU A 462 12.74 7.18 21.21
C LEU A 462 12.21 7.30 22.62
N ASP A 463 13.04 7.61 23.62
CA ASP A 463 12.61 7.92 24.97
C ASP A 463 11.82 9.23 25.01
N TYR A 464 12.20 10.26 24.26
CA TYR A 464 11.40 11.48 24.09
C TYR A 464 10.06 11.21 23.39
N LEU A 465 10.04 10.37 22.35
CA LEU A 465 8.82 9.97 21.66
C LEU A 465 7.96 9.07 22.55
N LEU A 466 8.55 8.13 23.30
CA LEU A 466 7.87 7.22 24.23
C LEU A 466 7.37 7.95 25.47
N GLU A 467 8.10 8.93 26.00
CA GLU A 467 7.62 9.87 27.02
C GLU A 467 6.46 10.70 26.47
N ASN A 468 6.53 11.17 25.22
CA ASN A 468 5.43 11.90 24.59
C ASN A 468 4.24 10.99 24.22
N PHE A 469 4.46 9.72 23.93
CA PHE A 469 3.41 8.70 23.78
C PHE A 469 2.83 8.29 25.13
N GLY A 470 3.61 8.31 26.20
CA GLY A 470 3.19 8.10 27.58
C GLY A 470 2.48 9.30 28.20
N ARG A 471 2.75 10.52 27.68
CA ARG A 471 2.02 11.76 28.00
C ARG A 471 0.75 11.94 27.17
N ARG A 472 0.49 11.10 26.17
CA ARG A 472 -0.88 10.98 25.65
C ARG A 472 -1.71 10.46 26.80
N THR A 473 -2.63 11.30 27.29
CA THR A 473 -3.71 10.90 28.20
C THR A 473 -4.20 9.54 27.75
N GLU A 474 -4.13 8.56 28.66
CA GLU A 474 -4.63 7.21 28.42
C GLU A 474 -5.92 7.30 27.63
N ARG A 475 -5.95 6.74 26.41
CA ARG A 475 -7.19 6.60 25.65
C ARG A 475 -8.21 5.98 26.60
N PRO A 476 -9.29 6.67 27.01
CA PRO A 476 -10.29 6.05 27.86
C PRO A 476 -10.86 4.89 27.04
N ARG A 477 -10.59 3.66 27.50
CA ARG A 477 -10.95 2.41 26.82
C ARG A 477 -12.48 2.18 26.76
N ASN A 478 -13.27 3.20 27.12
CA ASN A 478 -14.72 3.23 27.26
C ASN A 478 -15.41 4.34 26.43
N VAL A 479 -14.92 4.71 25.23
CA VAL A 479 -15.67 5.60 24.31
C VAL A 479 -16.78 4.86 23.55
N GLY A 480 -17.23 3.70 24.06
CA GLY A 480 -18.30 2.90 23.47
C GLY A 480 -19.68 3.10 24.10
N THR A 481 -19.80 3.79 25.23
CA THR A 481 -21.03 3.74 26.04
C THR A 481 -21.58 5.07 26.53
N THR A 482 -20.85 6.16 26.43
CA THR A 482 -21.38 7.49 26.77
C THR A 482 -20.93 8.46 25.69
N GLY A 483 -21.90 9.05 24.98
CA GLY A 483 -21.65 10.11 24.02
C GLY A 483 -20.98 11.27 24.73
N VAL A 484 -19.69 11.45 24.47
CA VAL A 484 -18.96 12.67 24.78
C VAL A 484 -18.33 13.11 23.48
N GLU A 485 -18.53 14.40 23.21
CA GLU A 485 -18.26 15.08 21.95
C GLU A 485 -16.82 14.88 21.50
N PHE A 486 -16.67 14.63 20.20
CA PHE A 486 -15.39 14.47 19.54
C PHE A 486 -14.73 15.85 19.43
N ASP A 487 -13.63 16.06 20.15
CA ASP A 487 -12.91 17.34 20.10
C ASP A 487 -12.16 17.48 18.76
N ARG A 488 -12.60 18.44 17.95
CA ARG A 488 -12.23 18.60 16.53
C ARG A 488 -10.87 19.27 16.32
N GLU A 489 -10.17 19.67 17.37
CA GLU A 489 -8.98 20.52 17.28
C GLU A 489 -7.63 19.77 17.38
N GLN A 490 -7.59 18.49 17.78
CA GLN A 490 -6.32 17.79 18.08
C GLN A 490 -5.90 16.64 17.15
N GLU A 491 -6.74 16.19 16.19
CA GLU A 491 -6.35 15.07 15.31
C GLU A 491 -6.34 15.47 13.82
N PRO A 492 -5.20 15.37 13.11
CA PRO A 492 -5.17 15.50 11.65
C PRO A 492 -5.80 14.24 11.02
N ILE A 493 -7.00 14.41 10.47
CA ILE A 493 -7.82 13.33 9.92
C ILE A 493 -7.35 13.00 8.50
N GLY A 494 -6.53 11.95 8.35
CA GLY A 494 -6.25 11.37 7.04
C GLY A 494 -7.47 10.69 6.39
N ARG A 495 -7.45 10.51 5.07
CA ARG A 495 -8.51 9.89 4.21
C ARG A 495 -9.16 8.62 4.78
N GLN A 496 -8.41 7.79 5.50
CA GLN A 496 -8.93 6.56 6.11
C GLN A 496 -9.86 6.81 7.31
N VAL A 497 -9.70 7.94 8.00
CA VAL A 497 -10.50 8.29 9.18
C VAL A 497 -11.86 8.83 8.73
N GLN A 498 -11.94 9.63 7.66
CA GLN A 498 -13.22 10.09 7.07
C GLN A 498 -14.14 8.94 6.64
N ARG A 499 -13.60 7.87 6.04
CA ARG A 499 -14.38 6.66 5.73
C ARG A 499 -14.93 6.00 6.99
N ARG A 500 -14.14 5.96 8.08
CA ARG A 500 -14.58 5.39 9.38
C ARG A 500 -15.65 6.25 10.06
N THR A 501 -15.57 7.58 9.98
CA THR A 501 -16.58 8.48 10.54
C THR A 501 -17.92 8.36 9.80
N LEU A 502 -17.89 8.25 8.47
CA LEU A 502 -19.10 8.03 7.67
C LEU A 502 -19.72 6.65 7.89
N ASP A 503 -18.89 5.62 8.09
CA ASP A 503 -19.35 4.28 8.42
C ASP A 503 -19.85 4.17 9.86
N SER A 504 -19.23 4.89 10.82
CA SER A 504 -19.73 4.97 12.20
C SER A 504 -21.03 5.77 12.28
N ASP A 505 -21.17 6.84 11.51
CA ASP A 505 -22.42 7.62 11.43
C ASP A 505 -23.53 6.83 10.75
N LYS A 506 -23.22 6.05 9.71
CA LYS A 506 -24.18 5.10 9.12
C LYS A 506 -24.58 4.02 10.12
N ALA A 507 -23.62 3.45 10.84
CA ALA A 507 -23.88 2.43 11.85
C ALA A 507 -24.69 2.98 13.04
N ASN A 508 -24.41 4.23 13.46
CA ASN A 508 -25.13 4.92 14.51
C ASN A 508 -26.56 5.29 14.08
N LYS A 509 -26.75 5.83 12.87
CA LYS A 509 -28.10 6.06 12.31
C LYS A 509 -28.88 4.75 12.14
N LEU A 510 -28.23 3.67 11.70
CA LEU A 510 -28.84 2.33 11.65
C LEU A 510 -29.18 1.80 13.05
N ALA A 511 -28.34 2.05 14.05
CA ALA A 511 -28.58 1.67 15.44
C ALA A 511 -29.72 2.49 16.07
N GLU A 512 -29.81 3.79 15.77
CA GLU A 512 -30.93 4.66 16.15
C GLU A 512 -32.23 4.23 15.50
N VAL A 513 -32.23 3.93 14.19
CA VAL A 513 -33.40 3.39 13.48
C VAL A 513 -33.82 2.03 14.05
N ARG A 514 -32.86 1.20 14.49
CA ARG A 514 -33.13 -0.08 15.19
C ARG A 514 -33.63 0.10 16.62
N ARG A 515 -33.25 1.18 17.31
CA ARG A 515 -33.78 1.55 18.63
C ARG A 515 -35.19 2.14 18.51
N SER A 516 -35.44 3.00 17.53
CA SER A 516 -36.73 3.67 17.33
C SER A 516 -37.82 2.75 16.79
N ARG A 517 -37.47 1.72 16.01
CA ARG A 517 -38.44 0.73 15.48
C ARG A 517 -38.68 -0.50 16.37
N GLY A 518 -38.03 -0.59 17.53
CA GLY A 518 -38.14 -1.76 18.41
C GLY A 518 -37.41 -2.99 17.83
N LYS A 519 -36.78 -3.78 18.70
CA LYS A 519 -35.97 -4.95 18.33
C LYS A 519 -36.83 -6.00 17.58
N MET A 520 -36.57 -6.19 16.29
CA MET A 520 -36.91 -7.45 15.63
C MET A 520 -35.99 -8.55 16.19
N TRP A 521 -36.55 -9.35 17.07
CA TRP A 521 -35.92 -10.53 17.67
C TRP A 521 -35.63 -11.56 16.56
N SER A 522 -34.35 -11.80 16.27
CA SER A 522 -33.95 -12.95 15.45
C SER A 522 -34.11 -14.21 16.31
N LYS A 523 -34.90 -15.19 15.85
CA LYS A 523 -35.19 -16.47 16.53
C LYS A 523 -34.00 -17.43 16.71
N LYS A 524 -32.75 -17.00 16.48
CA LYS A 524 -31.58 -17.87 16.65
C LYS A 524 -31.05 -17.78 18.08
N ARG A 525 -31.39 -18.80 18.90
CA ARG A 525 -30.81 -19.02 20.24
C ARG A 525 -29.29 -19.17 20.13
N SER A 526 -28.55 -18.25 20.73
CA SER A 526 -27.10 -18.35 20.88
C SER A 526 -26.75 -19.34 22.00
N VAL A 527 -25.60 -20.00 21.88
CA VAL A 527 -25.02 -20.84 22.96
C VAL A 527 -24.76 -20.00 24.23
N PHE A 528 -24.58 -18.69 24.07
CA PHE A 528 -24.45 -17.76 25.20
C PHE A 528 -25.78 -17.48 25.92
N ASP A 529 -26.91 -17.49 25.20
CA ASP A 529 -28.23 -17.28 25.82
C ASP A 529 -28.61 -18.47 26.72
N THR A 530 -28.26 -19.68 26.30
CA THR A 530 -28.48 -20.91 27.07
C THR A 530 -27.56 -21.04 28.28
N LEU A 531 -26.36 -20.45 28.20
CA LEU A 531 -25.42 -20.35 29.33
C LEU A 531 -25.87 -19.30 30.35
N HIS A 532 -26.42 -18.18 29.87
CA HIS A 532 -26.96 -17.12 30.71
C HIS A 532 -28.25 -17.55 31.42
N GLU A 533 -29.18 -18.24 30.73
CA GLU A 533 -30.36 -18.87 31.36
C GLU A 533 -29.96 -19.88 32.43
N LYS A 534 -28.93 -20.70 32.20
CA LYS A 534 -28.43 -21.65 33.23
C LYS A 534 -27.78 -20.96 34.43
N GLN A 535 -27.10 -19.84 34.23
CA GLN A 535 -26.54 -19.06 35.34
C GLN A 535 -27.63 -18.38 36.18
N LEU A 536 -28.69 -17.89 35.54
CA LEU A 536 -29.85 -17.32 36.22
C LEU A 536 -30.67 -18.38 36.96
N GLN A 537 -30.82 -19.59 36.39
CA GLN A 537 -31.45 -20.71 37.09
C GLN A 537 -30.66 -21.14 38.34
N ASN A 538 -29.32 -21.14 38.29
CA ASN A 538 -28.50 -21.48 39.45
C ASN A 538 -28.52 -20.40 40.56
N PHE A 539 -28.82 -19.14 40.24
CA PHE A 539 -29.01 -18.08 41.24
C PHE A 539 -30.34 -18.24 42.01
N ASN A 540 -31.37 -18.81 41.38
CA ASN A 540 -32.68 -19.03 42.00
C ASN A 540 -32.78 -20.29 42.89
N TYR A 541 -31.75 -21.13 42.93
CA TYR A 541 -31.65 -22.27 43.87
C TYR A 541 -30.65 -22.03 45.01
N GLY A 542 -30.17 -20.79 45.17
CA GLY A 542 -29.38 -20.35 46.32
C GLY A 542 -30.21 -19.58 47.33
N VAL A 543 -31.23 -20.22 47.91
CA VAL A 543 -31.88 -19.79 49.15
C VAL A 543 -31.53 -20.85 50.21
N HIS A 544 -30.97 -20.38 51.33
CA HIS A 544 -30.68 -21.05 52.60
C HIS A 544 -30.80 -22.58 52.71
#